data_AF-A0A0S3TQ26-F1
#
_entry.id   AF-A0A0S3TQ26-F1
#
_cell.length_a   1.000
_cell.length_b   1.000
_cell.length_c   1.000
_cell.angle_alpha   90.00
_cell.angle_beta   90.00
_cell.angle_gamma   90.00
#
_symmetry.space_group_name_H-M   'P 1'
#
loop_
_entity.id
_entity.type
_entity.pdbx_description
1 polymer ?
#
loop_
_entity_poly.entity_id
_entity_poly.type
_entity_poly.pdbx_seq_one_letter_code
_entity_poly.pdbx_strand_id
1 'polypeptide(L)'
;MLSDETTGLIRELKKDGIGYATYEHTNSESTARIVAVNNTNPGASQNPYQHRLFYVYKNPPNDAVKAFLGYATSPQIKQGL
;
A
#
# COMPACT_ATOMS: atom_id res chain seq x y z
N MET A 1 -5.29 -4.81 13.96
CA MET A 1 -4.58 -5.20 12.72
C MET A 1 -5.61 -5.03 11.60
N LEU A 2 -5.41 -4.10 10.67
CA LEU A 2 -6.25 -4.06 9.46
C LEU A 2 -5.95 -5.35 8.72
N SER A 3 -6.96 -6.21 8.55
CA SER A 3 -6.87 -7.34 7.64
C SER A 3 -6.80 -6.77 6.23
N ASP A 4 -5.83 -7.22 5.44
CA ASP A 4 -5.83 -6.91 4.02
C ASP A 4 -6.93 -7.74 3.33
N GLU A 5 -8.02 -7.05 2.96
CA GLU A 5 -9.18 -7.66 2.32
C GLU A 5 -9.05 -7.71 0.78
N THR A 6 -7.84 -7.54 0.22
CA THR A 6 -7.61 -7.65 -1.23
C THR A 6 -8.17 -8.96 -1.79
N THR A 7 -8.03 -10.07 -1.06
CA THR A 7 -8.63 -11.37 -1.44
C THR A 7 -10.16 -11.32 -1.45
N GLY A 8 -10.80 -10.70 -0.46
CA GLY A 8 -12.25 -10.52 -0.40
C GLY A 8 -12.76 -9.66 -1.56
N LEU A 9 -12.07 -8.57 -1.85
CA LEU A 9 -12.37 -7.70 -2.98
C LEU A 9 -12.29 -8.46 -4.32
N ILE A 10 -11.21 -9.21 -4.55
CA ILE A 10 -11.04 -9.99 -5.79
C ILE A 10 -12.20 -10.99 -5.99
N ARG A 11 -12.66 -11.64 -4.92
CA ARG A 11 -13.81 -12.56 -4.99
C ARG A 11 -15.11 -11.86 -5.42
N GLU A 12 -15.33 -10.63 -4.97
CA GLU A 12 -16.54 -9.87 -5.30
C GLU A 12 -16.53 -9.29 -6.73
N LEU A 13 -15.38 -9.21 -7.41
CA LEU A 13 -15.31 -8.77 -8.81
C LEU A 13 -16.09 -9.70 -9.76
N LYS A 14 -16.19 -11.00 -9.43
CA LYS A 14 -16.88 -12.01 -10.26
C LYS A 14 -16.38 -11.96 -11.71
N LYS A 15 -17.28 -11.92 -12.70
CA LYS A 15 -16.91 -11.99 -14.13
C LYS A 15 -16.53 -10.64 -14.73
N ASP A 16 -17.27 -9.58 -14.37
CA ASP A 16 -17.24 -8.29 -15.08
C ASP A 16 -17.02 -7.09 -14.13
N GLY A 17 -16.72 -7.34 -12.85
CA GLY A 17 -16.49 -6.30 -11.85
C GLY A 17 -15.14 -5.63 -11.97
N ILE A 18 -15.06 -4.39 -11.47
CA ILE A 18 -13.83 -3.60 -11.38
C ILE A 18 -13.71 -3.01 -9.97
N GLY A 19 -12.49 -2.97 -9.44
CA GLY A 19 -12.19 -2.45 -8.11
C GLY A 19 -10.76 -1.91 -8.04
N TYR A 20 -10.38 -1.44 -6.86
CA TYR A 20 -9.04 -0.94 -6.57
C TYR A 20 -8.48 -1.61 -5.32
N ALA A 21 -7.19 -1.91 -5.34
CA ALA A 21 -6.46 -2.53 -4.24
C ALA A 21 -4.99 -2.08 -4.25
N THR A 22 -4.28 -2.30 -3.16
CA THR A 22 -2.84 -2.07 -3.09
C THR A 22 -2.10 -3.02 -4.04
N TYR A 23 -1.21 -2.47 -4.87
CA TYR A 23 -0.58 -3.22 -5.96
C TYR A 23 0.27 -4.40 -5.47
N GLU A 24 1.06 -4.22 -4.42
CA GLU A 24 1.94 -5.27 -3.86
C GLU A 24 1.19 -6.53 -3.45
N HIS A 25 0.01 -6.35 -2.83
CA HIS A 25 -0.86 -7.46 -2.42
C HIS A 25 -1.61 -8.09 -3.59
N THR A 26 -1.88 -7.31 -4.65
CA THR A 26 -2.55 -7.82 -5.86
C THR A 26 -1.58 -8.59 -6.75
N ASN A 27 -0.34 -8.13 -6.88
CA ASN A 27 0.65 -8.72 -7.78
C ASN A 27 1.20 -10.07 -7.28
N SER A 28 1.11 -10.35 -5.99
CA SER A 28 1.63 -11.59 -5.41
C SER A 28 0.75 -12.80 -5.70
N GLU A 29 -0.59 -12.69 -5.65
CA GLU A 29 -1.49 -13.86 -5.75
C GLU A 29 -2.88 -13.62 -6.38
N SER A 30 -3.05 -12.58 -7.22
CA SER A 30 -4.38 -12.27 -7.78
C SER A 30 -4.78 -13.11 -9.00
N THR A 31 -6.04 -13.57 -9.03
CA THR A 31 -6.72 -14.09 -10.22
C THR A 31 -7.35 -13.00 -11.08
N ALA A 32 -7.38 -11.75 -10.60
CA ALA A 32 -7.92 -10.61 -11.33
C ALA A 32 -6.84 -9.99 -12.23
N ARG A 33 -7.27 -9.49 -13.40
CA ARG A 33 -6.41 -8.75 -14.31
C ARG A 33 -6.08 -7.37 -13.76
N ILE A 34 -4.79 -7.04 -13.70
CA ILE A 34 -4.33 -5.68 -13.40
C ILE A 34 -4.48 -4.80 -14.65
N VAL A 35 -5.12 -3.64 -14.49
CA VAL A 35 -5.32 -2.67 -15.57
C VAL A 35 -4.32 -1.52 -15.40
N ALA A 36 -3.42 -1.36 -16.36
CA ALA A 36 -2.49 -0.24 -16.39
C ALA A 36 -3.23 1.06 -16.75
N VAL A 37 -2.84 2.16 -16.09
CA VAL A 37 -3.38 3.50 -16.34
C VAL A 37 -2.29 4.32 -17.02
N ASN A 38 -2.62 5.02 -18.10
CA ASN A 38 -1.66 5.79 -18.90
C ASN A 38 -0.45 4.98 -19.38
N ASN A 39 -0.62 3.68 -19.59
CA ASN A 39 0.46 2.73 -19.92
C ASN A 39 1.61 2.71 -18.89
N THR A 40 1.34 3.10 -17.63
CA THR A 40 2.32 3.05 -16.56
C THR A 40 2.22 1.74 -15.79
N ASN A 41 3.39 1.16 -15.46
CA ASN A 41 3.45 0.04 -14.53
C ASN A 41 2.93 0.51 -13.16
N PRO A 42 1.93 -0.16 -12.56
CA PRO A 42 1.35 0.31 -11.30
C PRO A 42 2.32 0.36 -10.12
N GLY A 43 3.41 -0.41 -10.14
CA GLY A 43 4.50 -0.34 -9.16
C GLY A 43 5.54 0.75 -9.43
N ALA A 44 5.42 1.50 -10.54
CA ALA A 44 6.35 2.56 -10.86
C ALA A 44 5.97 3.88 -10.19
N SER A 45 6.98 4.68 -9.85
CA SER A 45 6.85 6.02 -9.27
C SER A 45 6.10 7.04 -10.14
N GLN A 46 5.77 6.69 -11.38
CA GLN A 46 5.03 7.51 -12.33
C GLN A 46 3.57 7.07 -12.52
N ASN A 47 3.12 6.03 -11.81
CA ASN A 47 1.70 5.68 -11.75
C ASN A 47 0.91 6.85 -11.14
N PRO A 48 -0.17 7.35 -11.78
CA PRO A 48 -0.98 8.45 -11.24
C PRO A 48 -1.71 8.09 -9.95
N TYR A 49 -1.94 6.80 -9.67
CA TYR A 49 -2.60 6.33 -8.46
C TYR A 49 -1.57 5.90 -7.42
N GLN A 50 -1.13 6.86 -6.61
CA GLN A 50 -0.24 6.64 -5.47
C GLN A 50 -0.85 7.14 -4.18
N HIS A 51 -0.62 6.40 -3.09
CA HIS A 51 -1.01 6.81 -1.76
C HIS A 51 0.25 7.07 -0.92
N ARG A 52 0.44 8.31 -0.47
CA ARG A 52 1.46 8.64 0.52
C ARG A 52 0.94 8.31 1.92
N LEU A 53 1.67 7.46 2.64
CA LEU A 53 1.39 7.16 4.04
C LEU A 53 2.11 8.15 4.95
N PHE A 54 1.45 8.56 6.04
CA PHE A 54 1.98 9.53 6.99
C PHE A 54 1.83 9.02 8.42
N TYR A 55 2.84 9.28 9.25
CA TYR A 55 2.72 9.12 10.70
C TYR A 55 2.18 10.41 11.31
N VAL A 56 1.07 10.30 12.06
CA VAL A 56 0.44 11.43 12.76
C VAL A 56 0.64 11.24 14.27
N TYR A 57 1.11 12.28 14.96
CA TYR A 57 1.37 12.24 16.40
C TYR A 57 1.09 13.58 17.06
N LYS A 58 0.88 13.56 18.38
CA LYS A 58 0.71 14.77 19.19
C LYS A 58 2.07 15.47 19.38
N ASN A 59 2.13 16.76 19.08
CA ASN A 59 3.31 17.60 19.30
C ASN A 59 3.26 18.28 20.69
N PRO A 60 4.32 18.24 21.51
CA PRO A 60 5.60 17.55 21.29
C PRO A 60 5.50 16.02 21.42
N PRO A 61 6.28 15.25 20.64
CA PRO A 61 6.29 13.80 20.75
C PRO A 61 6.92 13.37 22.09
N ASN A 62 6.32 12.37 22.74
CA ASN A 62 6.95 11.70 23.89
C ASN A 62 8.09 10.78 23.43
N ASP A 63 8.87 10.25 24.37
CA ASP A 63 10.09 9.50 24.03
C ASP A 63 9.80 8.19 23.30
N ALA A 64 8.66 7.54 23.57
CA ALA A 64 8.23 6.35 22.82
C ALA A 64 7.92 6.69 21.35
N VAL A 65 7.23 7.80 21.08
CA VAL A 65 6.96 8.27 19.72
C VAL A 65 8.26 8.62 18.98
N LYS A 66 9.20 9.30 19.65
CA LYS A 66 10.52 9.60 19.05
C LYS A 66 11.27 8.33 18.66
N ALA A 67 11.32 7.33 19.56
CA ALA A 67 11.99 6.06 19.30
C ALA A 67 11.34 5.32 18.12
N PHE A 68 10.00 5.25 18.09
CA PHE A 68 9.26 4.63 17.00
C PHE A 68 9.52 5.34 15.67
N LEU A 69 9.40 6.67 15.61
CA LEU A 69 9.64 7.41 14.37
C LEU A 69 11.09 7.25 13.88
N GLY A 70 12.07 7.27 14.79
CA GLY A 70 13.48 7.02 14.45
C GLY A 70 13.70 5.62 13.84
N TYR A 71 13.04 4.60 14.38
CA TYR A 71 13.08 3.25 13.83
C TYR A 71 12.33 3.14 12.49
N ALA A 72 11.08 3.60 12.44
CA ALA A 72 10.21 3.47 11.27
C ALA A 72 10.68 4.25 10.03
N THR A 73 11.56 5.25 10.22
CA THR A 73 12.15 6.04 9.13
C THR A 73 13.61 5.70 8.86
N SER A 74 14.15 4.69 9.54
CA SER A 74 15.54 4.28 9.38
C SER A 74 15.80 3.67 8.00
N PRO A 75 17.05 3.76 7.46
CA PRO A 75 17.40 3.16 6.19
C PRO A 75 17.14 1.64 6.13
N GLN A 76 17.27 0.94 7.26
CA GLN A 76 17.05 -0.51 7.34
C GLN A 76 15.59 -0.88 7.06
N ILE A 77 14.63 -0.06 7.51
CA ILE A 77 13.20 -0.31 7.31
C ILE A 77 12.73 0.18 5.94
N LYS A 78 13.33 1.25 5.40
CA LYS A 78 13.01 1.75 4.05
C LYS A 78 13.30 0.75 2.91
N GLN A 79 14.08 -0.29 3.14
CA GLN A 79 14.39 -1.32 2.14
C GLN A 79 13.47 -2.56 2.23
N GLY A 80 12.67 -2.67 3.29
CA GLY A 80 11.72 -3.76 3.51
C GLY A 80 10.24 -3.34 3.41
N LEU A 81 10.00 -2.07 3.10
CA LEU A 81 8.72 -1.51 2.68
C LEU A 81 8.75 -1.27 1.16
#